data_AF-A0A530BLL0-F1
#
_entry.id   AF-A0A530BLL0-F1
#
_cell.length_a   1.000
_cell.length_b   1.000
_cell.length_c   1.000
_cell.angle_alpha   90.00
_cell.angle_beta   90.00
_cell.angle_gamma   90.00
#
_symmetry.space_group_name_H-M   'P 1'
#
loop_
_entity.id
_entity.type
_entity.pdbx_description
1 polymer ?
#
loop_
_entity_poly.entity_id
_entity_poly.type
_entity_poly.pdbx_seq_one_letter_code
_entity_poly.pdbx_strand_id
1 'polypeptide(L)' 'MTPHNEAEKGDFAETVLLPGDPERAGWMAATFLEAPRCVNRRRGALG' A
#
# COMPACT_ATOMS: atom_id res chain seq x y z
N MET A 1 -4.82 0.61 12.07
CA MET A 1 -4.73 -0.85 12.24
C MET A 1 -6.12 -1.50 12.29
N THR A 2 -6.35 -2.50 11.44
CA THR A 2 -7.54 -3.35 11.38
C THR A 2 -7.09 -4.82 11.21
N PRO A 3 -8.00 -5.81 11.22
CA PRO A 3 -7.60 -7.22 11.11
C PRO A 3 -6.81 -7.59 9.83
N HIS A 4 -6.94 -6.79 8.76
CA HIS A 4 -6.32 -7.03 7.44
C HIS A 4 -5.38 -5.92 6.98
N ASN A 5 -5.26 -4.83 7.74
CA ASN A 5 -4.43 -3.69 7.39
C ASN A 5 -3.67 -3.17 8.61
N GLU A 6 -2.34 -3.26 8.60
CA GLU A 6 -1.50 -2.85 9.72
C GLU A 6 -1.13 -1.36 9.73
N ALA A 7 -1.50 -0.61 8.69
CA ALA A 7 -1.21 0.81 8.59
C ALA A 7 -1.85 1.64 9.72
N GLU A 8 -1.19 2.74 10.09
CA GLU A 8 -1.67 3.71 11.05
C GLU A 8 -2.62 4.74 10.42
N LYS A 9 -3.27 5.56 11.26
CA LYS A 9 -4.09 6.66 10.73
C LYS A 9 -3.17 7.70 10.10
N GLY A 10 -3.42 8.04 8.84
CA GLY A 10 -2.59 8.98 8.07
C GLY A 10 -1.50 8.32 7.22
N ASP A 11 -1.32 6.99 7.32
CA ASP A 11 -0.38 6.25 6.47
C ASP A 11 -0.84 6.18 5.00
N PHE A 12 -2.15 5.99 4.78
CA PHE A 12 -2.74 6.10 3.46
C PHE A 12 -3.12 7.56 3.19
N ALA A 13 -2.82 8.02 1.97
CA ALA A 13 -3.35 9.27 1.45
C ALA A 13 -4.87 9.20 1.26
N GLU A 14 -5.53 10.35 1.13
CA GLU A 14 -6.97 10.41 0.88
C GLU A 14 -7.38 9.76 -0.46
N THR A 15 -6.48 9.73 -1.43
CA THR A 15 -6.67 9.08 -2.74
C THR A 15 -5.76 7.87 -2.85
N VAL A 16 -6.34 6.70 -3.17
CA VAL A 16 -5.62 5.42 -3.26
C VAL A 16 -6.00 4.70 -4.56
N LEU A 17 -5.00 4.14 -5.25
CA LEU A 17 -5.20 3.23 -6.37
C LEU A 17 -5.23 1.78 -5.85
N LEU A 18 -6.20 0.98 -6.30
CA LEU A 18 -6.45 -0.37 -5.78
C LEU A 18 -6.26 -1.43 -6.87
N PRO A 19 -5.02 -1.84 -7.18
CA PRO A 19 -4.78 -2.99 -8.05
C PRO A 19 -5.17 -4.28 -7.31
N GLY A 20 -5.70 -5.27 -8.04
CA GLY A 20 -6.01 -6.59 -7.46
C GLY A 20 -4.78 -7.47 -7.19
N ASP A 21 -3.65 -7.15 -7.83
CA ASP A 21 -2.37 -7.86 -7.68
C ASP A 21 -1.44 -7.06 -6.75
N PRO A 22 -1.01 -7.62 -5.60
CA PRO A 22 -0.08 -6.95 -4.68
C PRO A 22 1.25 -6.56 -5.32
N GLU A 23 1.81 -7.41 -6.18
CA GLU A 23 3.10 -7.11 -6.83
C GLU A 23 2.96 -5.92 -7.78
N ARG A 24 1.77 -5.75 -8.38
CA ARG A 24 1.44 -4.55 -9.16
C ARG A 24 1.41 -3.29 -8.31
N ALA A 25 0.87 -3.35 -7.08
CA ALA A 25 0.92 -2.21 -6.16
C ALA A 25 2.38 -1.81 -5.84
N GLY A 26 3.23 -2.80 -5.55
CA GLY A 26 4.65 -2.59 -5.31
C GLY A 26 5.37 -1.97 -6.51
N TRP A 27 5.15 -2.50 -7.72
CA TRP A 27 5.72 -1.95 -8.95
C TRP A 27 5.23 -0.53 -9.24
N MET A 28 3.94 -0.24 -9.08
CA MET A 28 3.38 1.10 -9.28
C MET A 28 4.00 2.11 -8.31
N ALA A 29 4.13 1.73 -7.04
CA ALA A 29 4.75 2.59 -6.02
C ALA A 29 6.20 2.92 -6.38
N ALA A 30 7.00 1.91 -6.78
CA ALA A 30 8.40 2.11 -7.16
C ALA A 30 8.60 2.89 -8.47
N THR A 31 7.62 2.84 -9.37
CA THR A 31 7.72 3.45 -10.72
C THR A 31 7.22 4.89 -10.76
N PHE A 32 6.15 5.20 -10.01
CA PHE A 32 5.40 6.46 -10.17
C PHE A 32 5.38 7.35 -8.93
N LEU A 33 5.73 6.84 -7.74
CA LEU A 33 5.72 7.63 -6.51
C LEU A 33 7.14 8.02 -6.11
N GLU A 34 7.29 9.23 -5.57
CA GLU A 34 8.53 9.68 -4.95
C GLU A 34 8.59 9.20 -3.50
N ALA A 35 9.70 8.58 -3.11
CA ALA A 35 9.96 8.07 -1.77
C ALA A 35 8.81 7.24 -1.15
N PRO A 36 8.31 6.19 -1.84
CA PRO A 36 7.19 5.39 -1.34
C PRO A 36 7.57 4.64 -0.06
N ARG A 37 6.61 4.52 0.86
CA ARG A 37 6.71 3.66 2.04
C ARG A 37 5.61 2.62 1.99
N CYS A 38 5.98 1.35 2.14
CA CYS A 38 5.02 0.26 2.32
C CYS A 38 4.49 0.30 3.76
N VAL A 39 3.18 0.49 3.89
CA VAL A 39 2.45 0.65 5.17
C VAL A 39 1.69 -0.61 5.56
N ASN A 40 1.49 -1.55 4.63
CA ASN A 40 0.85 -2.83 4.86
C ASN A 40 1.48 -3.95 4.02
N ARG A 41 1.69 -5.10 4.67
CA ARG A 41 2.08 -6.38 4.06
C ARG A 41 1.26 -7.56 4.59
N ARG A 42 0.31 -7.30 5.49
CA ARG A 42 -0.53 -8.32 6.10
C ARG A 42 -1.23 -9.15 5.01
N ARG A 43 -1.14 -10.48 5.14
CA ARG A 43 -1.69 -11.46 4.16
C ARG A 43 -1.12 -11.31 2.74
N GLY A 44 0.05 -10.70 2.58
CA GLY A 44 0.67 -10.47 1.27
C GLY A 44 0.04 -9.32 0.49
N ALA A 45 -0.85 -8.53 1.09
CA ALA A 45 -1.39 -7.33 0.47
C ALA A 45 -0.40 -6.17 0.63
N LEU A 46 0.36 -5.88 -0.43
CA LEU A 46 1.27 -4.75 -0.49
C LEU A 46 0.46 -3.45 -0.64
N GLY A 47 0.63 -2.55 0.33
CA GLY A 47 0.00 -1.24 0.40
C GLY A 47 0.88 -0.27 1.15
#